data_AF-A0A7C3VN06-F1
#
_entry.id   AF-A0A7C3VN06-F1
#
_cell.length_a   1.000
_cell.length_b   1.000
_cell.length_c   1.000
_cell.angle_alpha   90.00
_cell.angle_beta   90.00
_cell.angle_gamma   90.00
#
_symmetry.space_group_name_H-M   'P 1'
#
loop_
_entity.id
_entity.type
_entity.pdbx_description
1 polymer ?
#
loop_
_entity_poly.entity_id
_entity_poly.type
_entity_poly.pdbx_seq_one_letter_code
_entity_poly.pdbx_strand_id
1 'polypeptide(L)'
;MLASTAVAEMQVRLLAPWDGVKVPDGEQCTLFGGQGSTPGFDITGLPAGTTQVNVEFNDKSYSPLANDGGHGIIGFSVSGENATLPPMPGLTTDLPDGVMVVKAARSTGQYASPGYLPPCSGGRGNRYTATIKALSAEGDVLDQVIDMAIGLY
;
A
#
# COMPACT_ATOMS: atom_id res chain seq x y z
N MET A 1 34.03 -18.94 -15.66
CA MET A 1 33.04 -17.90 -16.03
C MET A 1 31.89 -18.01 -15.05
N LEU A 2 31.81 -17.10 -14.08
CA LEU A 2 30.67 -17.01 -13.17
C LEU A 2 29.61 -16.18 -13.89
N ALA A 3 28.53 -16.83 -14.32
CA ALA A 3 27.36 -16.12 -14.80
C ALA A 3 26.74 -15.41 -13.60
N SER A 4 26.78 -14.08 -13.61
CA SER A 4 25.97 -13.28 -12.70
C SER A 4 24.52 -13.43 -13.16
N THR A 5 23.74 -14.27 -12.48
CA THR A 5 22.29 -14.26 -12.62
C THR A 5 21.81 -12.94 -12.05
N ALA A 6 21.47 -11.99 -12.91
CA ALA A 6 20.70 -10.82 -12.50
C ALA A 6 19.40 -11.34 -11.88
N VAL A 7 19.22 -11.11 -10.59
CA VAL A 7 17.90 -11.29 -9.96
C VAL A 7 16.99 -10.26 -10.61
N ALA A 8 15.85 -10.70 -11.15
CA ALA A 8 14.85 -9.76 -11.65
C ALA A 8 14.42 -8.86 -10.49
N GLU A 9 14.60 -7.55 -10.64
CA GLU A 9 14.18 -6.55 -9.63
C GLU A 9 12.66 -6.48 -9.59
N MET A 10 12.07 -6.47 -8.40
CA MET A 10 10.63 -6.35 -8.24
C MET A 10 10.14 -5.01 -8.81
N GLN A 11 9.14 -5.06 -9.68
CA GLN A 11 8.51 -3.89 -10.28
C GLN A 11 7.06 -3.79 -9.87
N VAL A 12 6.61 -2.57 -9.58
CA VAL A 12 5.25 -2.28 -9.13
C VAL A 12 4.63 -1.20 -10.01
N ARG A 13 3.39 -1.40 -10.44
CA ARG A 13 2.60 -0.42 -11.19
C ARG A 13 1.26 -0.21 -10.52
N LEU A 14 0.79 1.04 -10.51
CA LEU A 14 -0.57 1.36 -10.05
C LEU A 14 -1.60 0.88 -11.09
N LEU A 15 -2.71 0.36 -10.58
CA LEU A 15 -3.91 0.14 -11.37
C LEU A 15 -4.76 1.40 -11.38
N ALA A 16 -5.40 1.67 -12.53
CA ALA A 16 -6.37 2.73 -12.66
C ALA A 16 -7.50 2.60 -11.60
N PRO A 17 -8.06 3.71 -11.10
CA PRO A 17 -7.86 5.08 -11.56
C PRO A 17 -6.64 5.79 -10.96
N TRP A 18 -5.84 5.12 -10.13
CA TRP A 18 -4.66 5.71 -9.51
C TRP A 18 -3.51 5.80 -10.52
N ASP A 19 -2.86 6.97 -10.59
CA ASP A 19 -1.77 7.25 -11.53
C ASP A 19 -0.49 7.77 -10.86
N GLY A 20 -0.51 7.93 -9.53
CA GLY A 20 0.62 8.45 -8.76
C GLY A 20 0.70 9.97 -8.72
N VAL A 21 -0.20 10.69 -9.40
CA VAL A 21 -0.20 12.14 -9.52
C VAL A 21 -1.24 12.77 -8.59
N LYS A 22 -2.52 12.39 -8.75
CA LYS A 22 -3.62 12.92 -7.95
C LYS A 22 -4.40 11.75 -7.36
N VAL A 23 -4.82 11.88 -6.09
CA VAL A 23 -5.78 10.94 -5.51
C VAL A 23 -7.08 11.01 -6.31
N PRO A 24 -7.60 9.88 -6.82
CA PRO A 24 -8.82 9.86 -7.62
C PRO A 24 -10.02 10.40 -6.83
N ASP A 25 -10.97 11.02 -7.53
CA ASP A 25 -12.16 11.57 -6.88
C ASP A 25 -12.98 10.44 -6.24
N GLY A 26 -13.31 10.59 -4.95
CA GLY A 26 -14.01 9.58 -4.16
C GLY A 26 -13.08 8.68 -3.35
N GLU A 27 -11.78 8.66 -3.67
CA GLU A 27 -10.78 7.87 -2.94
C GLU A 27 -10.26 8.55 -1.67
N GLN A 28 -10.71 9.76 -1.35
CA GLN A 28 -10.48 10.38 -0.06
C GLN A 28 -11.34 9.77 1.06
N CYS A 29 -11.07 10.16 2.31
CA CYS A 29 -11.84 9.71 3.47
C CYS A 29 -13.26 10.30 3.50
N THR A 30 -14.12 9.68 4.32
CA THR A 30 -15.53 10.04 4.51
C THR A 30 -15.74 11.43 5.09
N LEU A 31 -14.79 11.96 5.86
CA LEU A 31 -14.84 13.34 6.38
C LEU A 31 -14.84 14.41 5.28
N PHE A 32 -14.30 14.07 4.10
CA PHE A 32 -14.26 14.94 2.92
C PHE A 32 -15.04 14.35 1.73
N GLY A 33 -16.09 13.60 2.03
CA GLY A 33 -17.08 13.13 1.05
C GLY A 33 -16.65 11.95 0.18
N GLY A 34 -15.53 11.29 0.49
CA GLY A 34 -15.11 10.07 -0.20
C GLY A 34 -15.48 8.79 0.53
N GLN A 35 -15.17 7.65 -0.08
CA GLN A 35 -15.34 6.30 0.47
C GLN A 35 -14.12 5.46 0.06
N GLY A 36 -12.94 6.03 0.24
CA GLY A 36 -11.74 5.53 -0.41
C GLY A 36 -11.31 4.12 -0.03
N SER A 37 -10.63 3.51 -0.98
CA SER A 37 -10.00 2.20 -0.94
C SER A 37 -8.48 2.37 -1.12
N THR A 38 -7.73 1.32 -0.82
CA THR A 38 -6.33 1.28 -1.24
C THR A 38 -6.24 1.36 -2.77
N PRO A 39 -5.15 1.89 -3.34
CA PRO A 39 -4.83 1.64 -4.73
C PRO A 39 -4.71 0.15 -5.02
N GLY A 40 -4.98 -0.25 -6.26
CA GLY A 40 -4.61 -1.55 -6.78
C GLY A 40 -3.19 -1.53 -7.36
N PHE A 41 -2.51 -2.68 -7.35
CA PHE A 41 -1.14 -2.80 -7.84
C PHE A 41 -0.96 -4.03 -8.71
N ASP A 42 -0.24 -3.89 -9.83
CA ASP A 42 0.38 -5.01 -10.53
C ASP A 42 1.85 -5.12 -10.11
N ILE A 43 2.26 -6.32 -9.71
CA ILE A 43 3.62 -6.62 -9.27
C ILE A 43 4.19 -7.73 -10.14
N THR A 44 5.42 -7.52 -10.61
CA THR A 44 6.19 -8.51 -11.36
C THR A 44 7.59 -8.66 -10.78
N GLY A 45 8.19 -9.84 -10.92
CA GLY A 45 9.54 -10.09 -10.42
C GLY A 45 9.59 -10.26 -8.90
N LEU A 46 8.53 -10.80 -8.29
CA LEU A 46 8.56 -11.19 -6.88
C LEU A 46 9.70 -12.19 -6.64
N PRO A 47 10.57 -11.96 -5.64
CA PRO A 47 11.64 -12.90 -5.30
C PRO A 47 11.10 -14.29 -4.98
N ALA A 48 11.88 -15.32 -5.34
CA ALA A 48 11.57 -16.68 -4.95
C ALA A 48 11.49 -16.80 -3.42
N GLY A 49 10.48 -17.52 -2.93
CA GLY A 49 10.19 -17.63 -1.49
C GLY A 49 9.26 -16.55 -0.95
N THR A 50 8.82 -15.59 -1.77
CA THR A 50 7.76 -14.66 -1.36
C THR A 50 6.45 -15.41 -1.10
N THR A 51 5.86 -15.16 0.07
CA THR A 51 4.54 -15.71 0.46
C THR A 51 3.54 -14.62 0.82
N GLN A 52 4.03 -13.41 1.12
CA GLN A 52 3.22 -12.26 1.45
C GLN A 52 3.79 -10.99 0.83
N VAL A 53 2.92 -10.09 0.41
CA VAL A 53 3.27 -8.70 0.11
C VAL A 53 2.58 -7.78 1.11
N ASN A 54 3.35 -6.94 1.80
CA ASN A 54 2.82 -5.90 2.68
C ASN A 54 2.93 -4.54 2.00
N VAL A 55 1.82 -3.80 2.00
CA VAL A 55 1.76 -2.43 1.48
C VAL A 55 1.56 -1.47 2.65
N GLU A 56 2.56 -0.64 2.88
CA GLU A 56 2.56 0.40 3.90
C GLU A 56 2.15 1.74 3.29
N PHE A 57 1.01 2.27 3.71
CA PHE A 57 0.51 3.54 3.23
C PHE A 57 0.93 4.68 4.15
N ASN A 58 1.41 5.78 3.57
CA ASN A 58 1.98 6.88 4.32
C ASN A 58 1.56 8.25 3.76
N ASP A 59 1.50 9.25 4.63
CA ASP A 59 1.36 10.66 4.27
C ASP A 59 2.66 11.39 4.60
N LYS A 60 3.48 11.59 3.56
CA LYS A 60 4.81 12.20 3.68
C LYS A 60 4.77 13.67 4.05
N SER A 61 3.61 14.31 3.94
CA SER A 61 3.41 15.70 4.34
C SER A 61 2.97 15.84 5.80
N TYR A 62 2.70 14.72 6.50
CA TYR A 62 2.26 14.73 7.89
C TYR A 62 3.09 13.79 8.76
N SER A 63 4.07 14.35 9.49
CA SER A 63 5.10 13.60 10.23
C SER A 63 4.60 12.44 11.09
N PRO A 64 3.47 12.53 11.82
CA PRO A 64 2.97 11.40 12.61
C PRO A 64 2.62 10.16 11.77
N LEU A 65 2.26 10.33 10.50
CA LEU A 65 1.80 9.29 9.58
C LEU A 65 2.73 9.10 8.37
N ALA A 66 3.93 9.67 8.41
CA ALA A 66 4.83 9.71 7.25
C ALA A 66 5.58 8.41 6.96
N ASN A 67 5.70 7.50 7.93
CA ASN A 67 6.51 6.28 7.81
C ASN A 67 5.83 5.07 8.47
N ASP A 68 6.32 3.86 8.18
CA ASP A 68 5.94 2.61 8.84
C ASP A 68 4.43 2.32 8.84
N GLY A 69 3.78 2.61 7.71
CA GLY A 69 2.35 2.44 7.50
C GLY A 69 1.52 3.37 8.37
N GLY A 70 1.79 4.68 8.32
CA GLY A 70 1.02 5.66 9.08
C GLY A 70 -0.48 5.59 8.80
N HIS A 71 -0.85 5.34 7.55
CA HIS A 71 -2.22 5.12 7.08
C HIS A 71 -2.65 3.65 7.15
N GLY A 72 -1.88 2.79 7.81
CA GLY A 72 -2.12 1.35 7.91
C GLY A 72 -1.21 0.54 6.99
N ILE A 73 -1.18 -0.76 7.28
CA ILE A 73 -0.45 -1.77 6.51
C ILE A 73 -1.42 -2.88 6.14
N ILE A 74 -1.58 -3.11 4.83
CA ILE A 74 -2.40 -4.20 4.30
C ILE A 74 -1.48 -5.28 3.75
N GLY A 75 -1.68 -6.51 4.19
CA GLY A 75 -0.94 -7.69 3.76
C GLY A 75 -1.77 -8.54 2.80
N PHE A 76 -1.11 -9.07 1.78
CA PHE A 76 -1.70 -9.94 0.76
C PHE A 76 -0.91 -11.23 0.70
N SER A 77 -1.57 -12.38 0.89
CA SER A 77 -0.98 -13.67 0.57
C SER A 77 -0.80 -13.78 -0.94
N VAL A 78 0.42 -14.06 -1.38
CA VAL A 78 0.77 -14.17 -2.80
C VAL A 78 1.58 -15.43 -3.05
N SER A 79 1.63 -15.85 -4.31
CA SER A 79 2.46 -16.97 -4.75
C SER A 79 2.90 -16.77 -6.19
N GLY A 80 4.10 -17.26 -6.51
CA GLY A 80 4.69 -17.12 -7.84
C GLY A 80 5.44 -15.80 -8.02
N GLU A 81 5.85 -15.54 -9.25
CA GLU A 81 6.74 -14.41 -9.60
C GLU A 81 5.97 -13.11 -9.85
N ASN A 82 4.65 -13.17 -10.01
CA ASN A 82 3.80 -12.01 -10.30
C ASN A 82 2.54 -12.05 -9.43
N ALA A 83 2.03 -10.90 -9.06
CA ALA A 83 0.79 -10.77 -8.30
C ALA A 83 0.03 -9.50 -8.72
N THR A 84 -1.29 -9.59 -8.72
CA THR A 84 -2.17 -8.42 -8.81
C THR A 84 -2.85 -8.25 -7.46
N LEU A 85 -2.62 -7.10 -6.82
CA LEU A 85 -3.22 -6.72 -5.55
C LEU A 85 -4.45 -5.84 -5.83
N PRO A 86 -5.67 -6.33 -5.57
CA PRO A 86 -6.86 -5.54 -5.85
C PRO A 86 -7.05 -4.40 -4.82
N PRO A 87 -7.79 -3.34 -5.17
CA PRO A 87 -8.20 -2.30 -4.24
C PRO A 87 -8.96 -2.88 -3.05
N MET A 88 -8.60 -2.48 -1.83
CA MET A 88 -9.22 -2.91 -0.58
C MET A 88 -9.98 -1.77 0.08
N PRO A 89 -11.18 -2.00 0.61
CA PRO A 89 -11.96 -0.95 1.26
C PRO A 89 -11.17 -0.34 2.43
N GLY A 90 -11.18 0.99 2.53
CA GLY A 90 -10.66 1.70 3.68
C GLY A 90 -11.60 1.62 4.88
N LEU A 91 -11.11 2.08 6.04
CA LEU A 91 -11.91 2.25 7.27
C LEU A 91 -12.53 0.96 7.83
N THR A 92 -12.04 -0.21 7.41
CA THR A 92 -12.58 -1.51 7.82
C THR A 92 -11.46 -2.54 8.04
N THR A 93 -11.81 -3.61 8.76
CA THR A 93 -11.04 -4.86 8.85
C THR A 93 -11.70 -6.01 8.10
N ASP A 94 -12.89 -5.79 7.55
CA ASP A 94 -13.62 -6.76 6.74
C ASP A 94 -13.00 -6.82 5.34
N LEU A 95 -12.05 -7.73 5.19
CA LEU A 95 -11.25 -7.93 3.98
C LEU A 95 -11.43 -9.37 3.49
N PRO A 96 -11.34 -9.62 2.17
CA PRO A 96 -11.49 -10.96 1.61
C PRO A 96 -10.37 -11.89 2.08
N ASP A 97 -10.60 -13.20 1.96
CA ASP A 97 -9.62 -14.22 2.28
C ASP A 97 -8.28 -13.98 1.56
N GLY A 98 -7.18 -14.19 2.29
CA GLY A 98 -5.83 -13.92 1.79
C GLY A 98 -5.42 -12.45 1.87
N VAL A 99 -6.26 -11.56 2.42
CA VAL A 99 -5.91 -10.17 2.71
C VAL A 99 -6.12 -9.88 4.19
N MET A 100 -5.20 -9.16 4.82
CA MET A 100 -5.30 -8.80 6.23
C MET A 100 -4.85 -7.37 6.52
N VAL A 101 -5.41 -6.79 7.58
CA VAL A 101 -4.82 -5.63 8.24
C VAL A 101 -3.64 -6.12 9.08
N VAL A 102 -2.43 -5.90 8.60
CA VAL A 102 -1.20 -6.18 9.36
C VAL A 102 -1.03 -5.16 10.49
N LYS A 103 -1.39 -3.90 10.21
CA LYS A 103 -1.40 -2.82 11.20
C LYS A 103 -2.47 -1.80 10.85
N ALA A 104 -3.28 -1.42 11.83
CA ALA A 104 -4.24 -0.32 11.70
C ALA A 104 -3.51 1.02 11.49
N ALA A 105 -4.22 1.99 10.90
CA ALA A 105 -3.72 3.36 10.80
C ALA A 105 -3.44 3.94 12.21
N ARG A 106 -2.41 4.79 12.30
CA ARG A 106 -2.04 5.45 13.57
C ARG A 106 -2.83 6.72 13.86
N SER A 107 -3.73 7.10 12.96
CA SER A 107 -4.66 8.21 13.15
C SER A 107 -5.60 7.95 14.32
N THR A 108 -6.11 9.01 14.92
CA THR A 108 -6.96 8.93 16.12
C THR A 108 -8.20 9.81 16.00
N GLY A 109 -9.14 9.64 16.92
CA GLY A 109 -10.40 10.41 16.95
C GLY A 109 -11.22 10.18 15.67
N GLN A 110 -11.76 11.26 15.10
CA GLN A 110 -12.56 11.20 13.86
C GLN A 110 -11.79 10.68 12.63
N TYR A 111 -10.46 10.65 12.69
CA TYR A 111 -9.59 10.15 11.63
C TYR A 111 -9.18 8.69 11.84
N ALA A 112 -9.56 8.07 12.97
CA ALA A 112 -9.15 6.69 13.29
C ALA A 112 -9.67 5.72 12.22
N SER A 113 -8.80 4.78 11.82
CA SER A 113 -9.16 3.69 10.92
C SER A 113 -8.66 2.36 11.51
N PRO A 114 -9.50 1.32 11.58
CA PRO A 114 -9.08 0.01 12.03
C PRO A 114 -8.24 -0.74 10.99
N GLY A 115 -8.14 -0.22 9.75
CA GLY A 115 -7.33 -0.76 8.67
C GLY A 115 -6.62 0.38 7.91
N TYR A 116 -6.82 0.42 6.60
CA TYR A 116 -6.33 1.52 5.78
C TYR A 116 -7.10 2.82 6.07
N LEU A 117 -6.40 3.94 6.25
CA LEU A 117 -6.95 5.28 6.27
C LEU A 117 -6.81 5.90 4.87
N PRO A 118 -7.90 6.14 4.12
CA PRO A 118 -7.84 6.87 2.86
C PRO A 118 -7.31 8.31 3.06
N PRO A 119 -6.75 8.96 2.02
CA PRO A 119 -6.30 10.35 2.07
C PRO A 119 -7.33 11.27 2.75
N CYS A 120 -6.88 12.01 3.77
CA CYS A 120 -7.78 12.72 4.67
C CYS A 120 -7.23 14.09 5.09
N SER A 121 -6.46 14.71 4.20
CA SER A 121 -5.90 16.07 4.38
C SER A 121 -6.92 17.19 4.13
N GLY A 122 -8.03 16.88 3.44
CA GLY A 122 -9.05 17.86 3.06
C GLY A 122 -8.65 18.77 1.90
N GLY A 123 -7.91 18.27 0.91
CA GLY A 123 -7.55 19.05 -0.29
C GLY A 123 -6.32 19.94 -0.11
N ARG A 124 -5.44 19.62 0.85
CA ARG A 124 -4.27 20.46 1.20
C ARG A 124 -3.03 20.15 0.36
N GLY A 125 -3.09 19.19 -0.56
CA GLY A 125 -1.96 18.78 -1.40
C GLY A 125 -0.92 17.94 -0.67
N ASN A 126 -1.33 17.14 0.32
CA ASN A 126 -0.47 16.19 1.00
C ASN A 126 0.04 15.11 0.05
N ARG A 127 1.29 14.69 0.22
CA ARG A 127 1.93 13.65 -0.59
C ARG A 127 1.71 12.27 0.00
N TYR A 128 0.93 11.45 -0.69
CA TYR A 128 0.68 10.07 -0.29
C TYR A 128 1.61 9.10 -1.02
N THR A 129 2.14 8.13 -0.29
CA THR A 129 3.02 7.09 -0.84
C THR A 129 2.66 5.70 -0.34
N ALA A 130 3.09 4.70 -1.09
CA ALA A 130 3.09 3.30 -0.70
C ALA A 130 4.54 2.77 -0.66
N THR A 131 4.87 2.02 0.39
CA THR A 131 6.06 1.16 0.43
C THR A 131 5.60 -0.28 0.33
N ILE A 132 6.04 -0.99 -0.71
CA ILE A 132 5.61 -2.34 -1.04
C ILE A 132 6.76 -3.28 -0.70
N LYS A 133 6.54 -4.24 0.19
CA LYS A 133 7.54 -5.21 0.64
C LYS A 133 7.11 -6.61 0.26
N ALA A 134 8.00 -7.38 -0.34
CA ALA A 134 7.84 -8.82 -0.54
C ALA A 134 8.48 -9.56 0.66
N LEU A 135 7.74 -10.48 1.28
CA LEU A 135 8.14 -11.16 2.51
C LEU A 135 8.19 -12.68 2.34
N SER A 136 9.18 -13.31 2.98
CA SER A 136 9.24 -14.76 3.15
C SER A 136 8.17 -15.25 4.13
N ALA A 137 8.04 -16.58 4.27
CA ALA A 137 7.14 -17.19 5.26
C ALA A 137 7.55 -16.86 6.71
N GLU A 138 8.83 -16.59 6.95
CA GLU A 138 9.41 -16.20 8.24
C GLU A 138 9.23 -14.71 8.53
N GLY A 139 8.75 -13.93 7.55
CA GLY A 139 8.56 -12.48 7.66
C GLY A 139 9.78 -11.65 7.29
N ASP A 140 10.82 -12.26 6.72
CA ASP A 140 11.99 -11.53 6.22
C ASP A 140 11.64 -10.75 4.95
N VAL A 141 12.07 -9.49 4.86
CA VAL A 141 11.90 -8.68 3.65
C VAL A 141 12.89 -9.15 2.59
N LEU A 142 12.37 -9.69 1.50
CA LEU A 142 13.15 -10.23 0.38
C LEU A 142 13.48 -9.15 -0.66
N ASP A 143 12.54 -8.23 -0.91
CA ASP A 143 12.70 -7.07 -1.78
C ASP A 143 11.65 -6.00 -1.43
N GLN A 144 11.87 -4.74 -1.85
CA GLN A 144 10.93 -3.65 -1.60
C GLN A 144 11.01 -2.50 -2.60
N VAL A 145 9.86 -1.91 -2.92
CA VAL A 145 9.76 -0.59 -3.55
C VAL A 145 9.37 0.43 -2.47
N ILE A 146 10.19 1.45 -2.27
CA ILE A 146 10.02 2.43 -1.18
C ILE A 146 9.42 3.72 -1.73
N ASP A 147 8.48 4.30 -0.99
CA ASP A 147 7.94 5.65 -1.20
C ASP A 147 7.44 5.91 -2.63
N MET A 148 6.87 4.89 -3.26
CA MET A 148 6.16 5.00 -4.54
C MET A 148 5.03 6.02 -4.38
N ALA A 149 5.02 7.05 -5.23
CA ALA A 149 3.96 8.05 -5.21
C ALA A 149 2.63 7.41 -5.62
N ILE A 150 1.58 7.62 -4.82
CA ILE A 150 0.22 7.19 -5.15
C ILE A 150 -0.71 8.37 -5.45
N GLY A 151 -0.38 9.57 -4.97
CA GLY A 151 -1.01 10.81 -5.42
C GLY A 151 -0.91 11.94 -4.42
N LEU A 152 -1.38 13.12 -4.84
CA LEU A 152 -1.58 14.28 -3.99
C LEU A 152 -3.07 14.46 -3.66
N TYR A 153 -3.38 14.81 -2.41
CA TYR A 153 -4.72 15.24 -1.97
C TYR A 153 -4.62 16.33 -0.94
#